data_AF-A0A9P9CPM1-F1
#
_entry.id   AF-A0A9P9CPM1-F1
#
_cell.length_a   1.000
_cell.length_b   1.000
_cell.length_c   1.000
_cell.angle_alpha   90.00
_cell.angle_beta   90.00
_cell.angle_gamma   90.00
#
_symmetry.space_group_name_H-M   'P 1'
#
loop_
_entity.id
_entity.type
_entity.pdbx_description
1 polymer ?
#
loop_
_entity_poly.entity_id
_entity_poly.type
_entity_poly.pdbx_seq_one_letter_code
_entity_poly.pdbx_strand_id
1 'polypeptide(L)'
;MGSLLHDRPKPITLDGTVLPLWDHTIEKTTSFTWMAPRMRSYVAWRLSEQYWRFSLEHLDTFLISIGHVRTTDARTDRHAKVAAAFGGGTYVPRTNNPLVAATWSERVDAVLRFHDIVNSWPCMSIPIPDGVRTEEEIFTEFERAVHGAFAETYRDYYCRPAPVLYHRPSGLDVPTAIPIPKFC
;
A
#
# COMPACT_ATOMS: atom_id res chain seq x y z
N MET A 1 17.19 20.43 41.54
CA MET A 1 17.62 20.15 40.16
C MET A 1 17.20 18.72 39.83
N GLY A 2 16.05 18.54 39.19
CA GLY A 2 15.53 17.23 38.79
C GLY A 2 16.22 16.78 37.51
N SER A 3 16.91 15.63 37.57
CA SER A 3 17.45 14.97 36.38
C SER A 3 16.27 14.51 35.52
N LEU A 4 16.05 15.17 34.38
CA LEU A 4 15.22 14.65 33.30
C LEU A 4 15.96 13.42 32.74
N LEU A 5 15.68 12.25 33.32
CA LEU A 5 15.94 10.97 32.68
C LEU A 5 15.10 10.96 31.40
N HIS A 6 15.70 11.38 30.30
CA HIS A 6 15.16 11.09 28.98
C HIS A 6 15.04 9.56 28.89
N ASP A 7 13.80 9.08 28.88
CA ASP A 7 13.50 7.70 28.58
C ASP A 7 14.26 7.32 27.31
N ARG A 8 15.24 6.42 27.44
CA ARG A 8 16.00 5.94 26.30
C ARG A 8 14.99 5.37 25.30
N PRO A 9 15.13 5.67 23.99
CA PRO A 9 14.24 5.10 22.99
C PRO A 9 14.28 3.57 23.13
N LYS A 10 13.10 2.94 23.23
CA LYS A 10 12.99 1.48 23.37
C LYS A 10 13.10 0.84 21.98
N PRO A 11 13.77 -0.32 21.84
CA PRO A 11 13.87 -1.00 20.55
C PRO A 11 12.48 -1.25 19.97
N ILE A 12 12.29 -0.89 18.70
CA ILE A 12 11.04 -1.15 17.99
C ILE A 12 11.12 -2.56 17.41
N THR A 13 10.10 -3.38 17.64
CA THR A 13 10.01 -4.70 17.01
C THR A 13 9.13 -4.61 15.78
N LEU A 14 9.68 -4.95 14.61
CA LEU A 14 8.96 -5.07 13.35
C LEU A 14 8.90 -6.55 12.95
N ASP A 15 7.71 -7.13 12.96
CA ASP A 15 7.45 -8.53 12.58
C ASP A 15 8.42 -9.54 13.23
N GLY A 16 8.61 -9.44 14.55
CA GLY A 16 9.49 -10.32 15.33
C GLY A 16 10.98 -9.97 15.23
N THR A 17 11.36 -9.02 14.37
CA THR A 17 12.73 -8.52 14.27
C THR A 17 12.88 -7.27 15.13
N VAL A 18 13.75 -7.31 16.13
CA VAL A 18 14.12 -6.13 16.92
C VAL A 18 14.98 -5.23 16.04
N LEU A 19 14.46 -4.05 15.70
CA LEU A 19 15.23 -3.05 14.99
C LEU A 19 16.26 -2.45 15.95
N PRO A 20 17.54 -2.36 15.54
CA PRO A 20 18.56 -1.73 16.36
C PRO A 20 18.20 -0.26 16.59
N LEU A 21 18.33 0.20 17.83
CA LEU A 21 18.16 1.60 18.16
C LEU A 21 19.22 2.43 17.47
N TRP A 22 18.79 3.51 16.84
CA TRP A 22 19.71 4.55 16.42
C TRP A 22 20.07 5.40 17.65
N ASP A 23 21.25 5.15 18.20
CA ASP A 23 21.79 5.93 19.32
C ASP A 23 23.01 6.72 18.84
N HIS A 24 22.84 8.04 18.75
CA HIS A 24 23.88 8.97 18.32
C HIS A 24 25.08 9.03 19.28
N THR A 25 24.97 8.46 20.49
CA THR A 25 26.08 8.35 21.45
C THR A 25 26.91 7.07 21.27
N ILE A 26 26.44 6.13 20.42
CA ILE A 26 27.23 4.97 19.95
C ILE A 26 28.16 5.44 18.83
N GLU A 27 29.05 6.39 19.13
CA GLU A 27 30.02 6.86 18.15
C GLU A 27 31.33 6.06 18.14
N LYS A 28 31.53 5.05 19.02
CA LYS A 28 32.86 4.40 19.10
C LYS A 28 32.98 2.89 19.31
N THR A 29 31.94 2.10 19.55
CA THR A 29 32.17 0.68 19.93
C THR A 29 31.19 -0.37 19.42
N THR A 30 30.24 -0.04 18.55
CA THR A 30 29.37 -1.07 17.96
C THR A 30 29.27 -0.84 16.47
N SER A 31 29.79 -1.78 15.70
CA SER A 31 29.61 -1.82 14.25
C SER A 31 28.12 -1.86 13.97
N PHE A 32 27.55 -0.70 13.62
CA PHE A 32 26.17 -0.62 13.15
C PHE A 32 26.02 -1.64 12.02
N THR A 33 25.32 -2.73 12.31
CA THR A 33 25.13 -3.80 11.35
C THR A 33 23.80 -3.54 10.69
N TRP A 34 23.86 -3.18 9.41
CA TRP A 34 22.68 -3.07 8.58
C TRP A 34 21.88 -4.37 8.65
N MET A 35 20.55 -4.25 8.62
CA MET A 35 19.68 -5.40 8.43
C MET A 35 20.14 -6.24 7.24
N ALA A 36 19.94 -7.55 7.33
CA ALA A 36 20.23 -8.46 6.22
C ALA A 36 19.56 -7.95 4.93
N PRO A 37 20.20 -8.07 3.75
CA PRO A 37 19.67 -7.53 2.48
C PRO A 37 18.19 -7.88 2.24
N ARG A 38 17.78 -9.11 2.55
CA ARG A 38 16.39 -9.57 2.39
C ARG A 38 15.41 -8.79 3.27
N MET A 39 15.76 -8.53 4.52
CA MET A 39 14.93 -7.73 5.42
C MET A 39 14.83 -6.28 4.94
N ARG A 40 15.92 -5.72 4.38
CA ARG A 40 15.88 -4.39 3.75
C ARG A 40 14.93 -4.36 2.56
N SER A 41 14.96 -5.37 1.69
CA SER A 41 14.00 -5.50 0.57
C SER A 41 12.56 -5.61 1.06
N TYR A 42 12.31 -6.35 2.14
CA TYR A 42 10.99 -6.47 2.75
C TYR A 42 10.50 -5.14 3.33
N VAL A 43 11.33 -4.43 4.09
CA VAL A 43 11.01 -3.10 4.61
C VAL A 43 10.72 -2.12 3.48
N ALA A 44 11.55 -2.12 2.42
CA ALA A 44 11.33 -1.28 1.25
C ALA A 44 9.98 -1.59 0.58
N TRP A 45 9.69 -2.87 0.31
CA TRP A 45 8.40 -3.30 -0.22
C TRP A 45 7.24 -2.84 0.67
N ARG A 46 7.33 -3.09 1.99
CA ARG A 46 6.26 -2.75 2.95
C ARG A 46 5.98 -1.25 2.97
N LEU A 47 7.02 -0.42 2.93
CA LEU A 47 6.89 1.04 2.89
C LEU A 47 6.31 1.51 1.55
N SER A 48 6.78 0.98 0.42
CA SER A 48 6.24 1.32 -0.90
C SER A 48 4.78 0.93 -1.05
N GLU A 49 4.41 -0.26 -0.59
CA GLU A 49 3.03 -0.77 -0.60
C GLU A 49 2.13 0.07 0.32
N GLN A 50 2.58 0.41 1.52
CA GLN A 50 1.85 1.30 2.43
C GLN A 50 1.65 2.69 1.83
N TYR A 51 2.70 3.24 1.22
CA TYR A 51 2.65 4.54 0.53
C TYR A 51 1.65 4.50 -0.62
N TRP A 52 1.63 3.44 -1.43
CA TRP A 52 0.67 3.29 -2.52
C TRP A 52 -0.78 3.31 -2.03
N ARG A 53 -1.09 2.53 -0.99
CA ARG A 53 -2.42 2.46 -0.37
C ARG A 53 -2.89 3.83 0.12
N PHE A 54 -2.01 4.56 0.79
CA PHE A 54 -2.31 5.93 1.25
C PHE A 54 -2.45 6.93 0.10
N SER A 55 -1.64 6.82 -0.95
CA SER A 55 -1.76 7.67 -2.12
C SER A 55 -3.10 7.51 -2.82
N LEU A 56 -3.60 6.28 -2.96
CA LEU A 56 -4.93 6.03 -3.52
C LEU A 56 -6.03 6.64 -2.64
N GLU A 57 -6.01 6.35 -1.34
CA GLU A 57 -7.00 6.89 -0.40
C GLU A 57 -6.98 8.42 -0.33
N HIS A 58 -5.79 9.00 -0.31
CA HIS A 58 -5.61 10.43 -0.20
C HIS A 58 -6.08 11.14 -1.47
N LEU A 59 -5.75 10.61 -2.66
CA LEU A 59 -6.27 11.13 -3.92
C LEU A 59 -7.79 11.05 -3.93
N ASP A 60 -8.35 9.89 -3.57
CA ASP A 60 -9.78 9.67 -3.55
C ASP A 60 -10.51 10.66 -2.62
N THR A 61 -10.02 10.78 -1.39
CA THR A 61 -10.55 11.72 -0.38
C THR A 61 -10.45 13.16 -0.86
N PHE A 62 -9.32 13.52 -1.49
CA PHE A 62 -9.10 14.85 -2.02
C PHE A 62 -10.09 15.18 -3.14
N LEU A 63 -10.28 14.28 -4.11
CA LEU A 63 -11.24 14.46 -5.20
C LEU A 63 -12.68 14.60 -4.69
N ILE A 64 -13.06 13.87 -3.64
CA ILE A 64 -14.37 14.02 -2.99
C ILE A 64 -14.50 15.41 -2.37
N SER A 65 -13.46 15.87 -1.66
CA SER A 65 -13.48 17.15 -0.95
C SER A 65 -13.66 18.35 -1.87
N ILE A 66 -13.21 18.24 -3.12
CA ILE A 66 -13.38 19.27 -4.15
C ILE A 66 -14.60 19.02 -5.06
N GLY A 67 -15.43 18.02 -4.74
CA GLY A 67 -16.69 17.75 -5.46
C GLY A 67 -16.51 17.13 -6.85
N HIS A 68 -15.37 16.49 -7.13
CA HIS A 68 -15.05 15.95 -8.45
C HIS A 68 -15.39 14.45 -8.62
N VAL A 69 -15.76 13.76 -7.55
CA VAL A 69 -16.13 12.33 -7.61
C VAL A 69 -17.61 12.15 -7.86
N ARG A 70 -17.94 11.32 -8.85
CA ARG A 70 -19.30 10.89 -9.22
C ARG A 70 -19.68 9.67 -8.39
N THR A 71 -19.96 9.87 -7.11
CA THR A 71 -20.34 8.78 -6.20
C THR A 71 -21.39 9.24 -5.21
N THR A 72 -22.27 8.32 -4.81
CA THR A 72 -23.21 8.47 -3.69
C THR A 72 -22.70 7.81 -2.42
N ASP A 73 -21.54 7.15 -2.47
CA ASP A 73 -20.99 6.37 -1.37
C ASP A 73 -20.63 7.27 -0.19
N ALA A 74 -20.87 6.79 1.03
CA ALA A 74 -20.35 7.47 2.21
C ALA A 74 -18.82 7.36 2.24
N ARG A 75 -18.15 8.29 2.92
CA ARG A 75 -16.68 8.27 3.09
C ARG A 75 -16.16 6.94 3.66
N THR A 76 -16.91 6.34 4.58
CA THR A 76 -16.60 5.03 5.17
C THR A 76 -16.67 3.90 4.15
N ASP A 77 -17.63 3.95 3.23
CA ASP A 77 -17.81 2.92 2.20
C ASP A 77 -16.68 3.01 1.18
N ARG A 78 -16.24 4.22 0.85
CA ARG A 78 -15.08 4.43 -0.04
C ARG A 78 -13.77 3.96 0.58
N HIS A 79 -13.57 4.24 1.86
CA HIS A 79 -12.43 3.69 2.60
C HIS A 79 -12.44 2.15 2.58
N ALA A 80 -13.61 1.53 2.77
CA ALA A 80 -13.78 0.08 2.66
C ALA A 80 -13.48 -0.43 1.24
N LYS A 81 -13.91 0.29 0.18
CA LYS A 81 -13.60 -0.04 -1.22
C LYS A 81 -12.09 0.00 -1.49
N VAL A 82 -11.41 1.07 -1.04
CA VAL A 82 -9.95 1.19 -1.15
C VAL A 82 -9.27 0.02 -0.45
N ALA A 83 -9.63 -0.29 0.79
CA ALA A 83 -9.07 -1.43 1.51
C ALA A 83 -9.33 -2.78 0.78
N ALA A 84 -10.55 -2.97 0.27
CA ALA A 84 -10.97 -4.17 -0.43
C ALA A 84 -10.22 -4.41 -1.75
N ALA A 85 -9.77 -3.35 -2.45
CA ALA A 85 -8.92 -3.49 -3.64
C ALA A 85 -7.63 -4.26 -3.33
N PHE A 86 -7.15 -4.22 -2.09
CA PHE A 86 -5.94 -4.90 -1.64
C PHE A 86 -6.16 -6.22 -0.89
N GLY A 87 -7.40 -6.74 -0.89
CA GLY A 87 -7.72 -8.04 -0.28
C GLY A 87 -7.75 -8.03 1.25
N GLY A 88 -8.03 -6.90 1.90
CA GLY A 88 -8.16 -6.84 3.36
C GLY A 88 -8.96 -5.66 3.88
N GLY A 89 -9.27 -5.68 5.18
CA GLY A 89 -9.88 -4.55 5.91
C GLY A 89 -8.87 -3.61 6.58
N THR A 90 -7.58 -3.78 6.31
CA THR A 90 -6.50 -3.02 6.96
C THR A 90 -5.56 -2.41 5.94
N TYR A 91 -5.06 -1.22 6.24
CA TYR A 91 -4.05 -0.53 5.43
C TYR A 91 -2.65 -1.12 5.56
N VAL A 92 -2.42 -1.92 6.61
CA VAL A 92 -1.13 -2.56 6.85
C VAL A 92 -0.97 -3.74 5.88
N PRO A 93 0.02 -3.71 4.98
CA PRO A 93 0.27 -4.84 4.09
C PRO A 93 0.84 -6.02 4.88
N ARG A 94 0.10 -7.13 4.87
CA ARG A 94 0.48 -8.39 5.51
C ARG A 94 0.70 -9.52 4.51
N THR A 95 -0.02 -9.46 3.40
CA THR A 95 -0.03 -10.46 2.34
C THR A 95 0.43 -9.83 1.03
N ASN A 96 0.62 -10.68 0.01
CA ASN A 96 0.84 -10.20 -1.35
C ASN A 96 -0.34 -9.31 -1.77
N ASN A 97 -0.01 -8.21 -2.43
CA ASN A 97 -1.03 -7.35 -3.01
C ASN A 97 -1.62 -8.05 -4.24
N PRO A 98 -2.94 -8.28 -4.29
CA PRO A 98 -3.57 -8.97 -5.39
C PRO A 98 -3.49 -8.18 -6.71
N LEU A 99 -3.24 -6.86 -6.68
CA LEU A 99 -3.01 -6.05 -7.89
C LEU A 99 -1.66 -6.35 -8.57
N VAL A 100 -0.77 -7.09 -7.92
CA VAL A 100 0.52 -7.55 -8.50
C VAL A 100 0.66 -9.06 -8.40
N ALA A 101 -0.45 -9.80 -8.38
CA ALA A 101 -0.38 -11.25 -8.50
C ALA A 101 0.25 -11.65 -9.85
N ALA A 102 0.93 -12.79 -9.91
CA ALA A 102 1.69 -13.19 -11.10
C ALA A 102 0.75 -13.51 -12.27
N THR A 103 -0.38 -14.15 -11.98
CA THR A 103 -1.37 -14.55 -12.99
C THR A 103 -2.49 -13.53 -13.10
N TRP A 104 -2.98 -13.30 -14.31
CA TRP A 104 -4.04 -12.33 -14.56
C TRP A 104 -5.36 -12.72 -13.87
N SER A 105 -5.65 -14.02 -13.80
CA SER A 105 -6.86 -14.56 -13.18
C SER A 105 -6.90 -14.31 -11.67
N GLU A 106 -5.75 -14.20 -11.00
CA GLU A 106 -5.66 -13.79 -9.60
C GLU A 106 -5.83 -12.27 -9.42
N ARG A 107 -5.51 -11.47 -10.43
CA ARG A 107 -5.61 -10.00 -10.39
C ARG A 107 -7.00 -9.49 -10.72
N VAL A 108 -7.78 -10.21 -11.53
CA VAL A 108 -9.02 -9.71 -12.15
C VAL A 108 -10.01 -9.06 -11.16
N ASP A 109 -10.27 -9.72 -10.03
CA ASP A 109 -11.20 -9.19 -9.04
C ASP A 109 -10.64 -7.96 -8.31
N ALA A 110 -9.33 -7.90 -8.08
CA ALA A 110 -8.70 -6.74 -7.48
C ALA A 110 -8.68 -5.55 -8.43
N VAL A 111 -8.40 -5.77 -9.72
CA VAL A 111 -8.43 -4.73 -10.75
C VAL A 111 -9.84 -4.22 -10.96
N LEU A 112 -10.88 -5.06 -10.92
CA LEU A 112 -12.27 -4.62 -11.00
C LEU A 112 -12.69 -3.77 -9.78
N ARG A 113 -12.25 -4.13 -8.57
CA ARG A 113 -12.47 -3.29 -7.38
C ARG A 113 -11.72 -1.96 -7.46
N PHE A 114 -10.49 -1.99 -7.99
CA PHE A 114 -9.70 -0.78 -8.19
C PHE A 114 -10.33 0.12 -9.28
N HIS A 115 -10.83 -0.48 -10.35
CA HIS A 115 -11.59 0.20 -11.40
C HIS A 115 -12.82 0.91 -10.85
N ASP A 116 -13.61 0.30 -9.95
CA ASP A 116 -14.79 0.95 -9.36
C ASP A 116 -14.44 2.28 -8.67
N ILE A 117 -13.27 2.34 -8.01
CA ILE A 117 -12.76 3.56 -7.39
C ILE A 117 -12.36 4.57 -8.47
N VAL A 118 -11.51 4.17 -9.41
CA VAL A 118 -10.97 5.05 -10.46
C VAL A 118 -12.07 5.56 -11.40
N ASN A 119 -13.06 4.74 -11.73
CA ASN A 119 -14.16 5.08 -12.63
C ASN A 119 -15.16 6.07 -12.00
N SER A 120 -15.09 6.28 -10.69
CA SER A 120 -15.86 7.33 -10.01
C SER A 120 -15.22 8.72 -10.09
N TRP A 121 -13.98 8.83 -10.58
CA TRP A 121 -13.23 10.08 -10.67
C TRP A 121 -13.63 10.92 -11.88
N PRO A 122 -13.34 12.24 -11.87
CA PRO A 122 -13.75 13.11 -12.98
C PRO A 122 -13.07 12.67 -14.28
N CYS A 123 -13.82 12.77 -15.38
CA CYS A 123 -13.34 12.48 -16.74
C CYS A 123 -12.89 11.02 -17.00
N MET A 124 -13.09 10.11 -16.04
CA MET A 124 -12.79 8.70 -16.22
C MET A 124 -14.07 7.95 -16.56
N SER A 125 -14.06 7.24 -17.68
CA SER A 125 -15.14 6.33 -18.09
C SER A 125 -14.50 5.18 -18.84
N ILE A 126 -13.92 4.25 -18.08
CA ILE A 126 -13.32 3.04 -18.65
C ILE A 126 -14.43 2.00 -18.68
N PRO A 127 -14.99 1.65 -19.86
CA PRO A 127 -15.98 0.59 -19.92
C PRO A 127 -15.32 -0.74 -19.55
N ILE A 128 -16.06 -1.59 -18.85
CA ILE A 128 -15.64 -2.96 -18.60
C ILE A 128 -15.88 -3.73 -19.90
N PRO A 129 -14.84 -4.25 -20.59
CA PRO A 129 -15.03 -4.96 -21.85
C PRO A 129 -15.65 -6.34 -21.63
N ASP A 130 -16.41 -6.81 -22.62
CA ASP A 130 -16.84 -8.19 -22.68
C ASP A 130 -15.60 -9.10 -22.69
N GLY A 131 -15.62 -10.17 -21.89
CA GLY A 131 -14.49 -11.09 -21.80
C GLY A 131 -13.38 -10.71 -20.81
N VAL A 132 -13.51 -9.60 -20.05
CA VAL A 132 -12.51 -9.19 -19.04
C VAL A 132 -12.17 -10.27 -18.00
N ARG A 133 -13.07 -11.24 -17.79
CA ARG A 133 -12.90 -12.36 -16.85
C ARG A 133 -12.46 -13.66 -17.51
N THR A 134 -12.40 -13.72 -18.85
CA THR A 134 -12.19 -14.96 -19.61
C THR A 134 -11.01 -14.88 -20.56
N GLU A 135 -10.59 -13.69 -20.97
CA GLU A 135 -9.56 -13.47 -21.98
C GLU A 135 -8.42 -12.61 -21.42
N GLU A 136 -7.19 -13.15 -21.45
CA GLU A 136 -6.01 -12.52 -20.85
C GLU A 136 -5.62 -11.21 -21.55
N GLU A 137 -5.69 -11.19 -22.87
CA GLU A 137 -5.35 -10.02 -23.68
C GLU A 137 -6.32 -8.87 -23.41
N ILE A 138 -7.63 -9.17 -23.35
CA ILE A 138 -8.68 -8.20 -23.01
C ILE A 138 -8.46 -7.67 -21.59
N PHE A 139 -8.22 -8.57 -20.63
CA PHE A 139 -7.93 -8.18 -19.25
C PHE A 139 -6.69 -7.28 -19.16
N THR A 140 -5.61 -7.62 -19.86
CA THR A 140 -4.34 -6.90 -19.78
C THR A 140 -4.47 -5.47 -20.32
N GLU A 141 -5.23 -5.27 -21.39
CA GLU A 141 -5.53 -3.94 -21.91
C GLU A 141 -6.38 -3.13 -20.91
N PHE A 142 -7.42 -3.76 -20.35
CA PHE A 142 -8.26 -3.15 -19.33
C PHE A 142 -7.47 -2.76 -18.08
N GLU A 143 -6.62 -3.65 -17.56
CA GLU A 143 -5.73 -3.40 -16.43
C GLU A 143 -4.80 -2.21 -16.71
N ARG A 144 -4.19 -2.17 -17.90
CA ARG A 144 -3.35 -1.04 -18.30
C ARG A 144 -4.12 0.27 -18.33
N ALA A 145 -5.35 0.27 -18.85
CA ALA A 145 -6.21 1.45 -18.88
C ALA A 145 -6.54 1.94 -17.46
N VAL A 146 -6.88 1.03 -16.54
CA VAL A 146 -7.20 1.36 -15.14
C VAL A 146 -5.97 1.94 -14.41
N HIS A 147 -4.80 1.33 -14.56
CA HIS A 147 -3.56 1.83 -13.96
C HIS A 147 -3.10 3.15 -14.59
N GLY A 148 -3.23 3.29 -15.91
CA GLY A 148 -2.94 4.53 -16.64
C GLY A 148 -3.81 5.68 -16.17
N ALA A 149 -5.11 5.43 -16.01
CA ALA A 149 -6.08 6.38 -15.48
C ALA A 149 -5.73 6.86 -14.07
N PHE A 150 -5.36 5.94 -13.18
CA PHE A 150 -4.86 6.32 -11.86
C PHE A 150 -3.61 7.18 -11.96
N ALA A 151 -2.63 6.78 -12.78
CA ALA A 151 -1.36 7.49 -12.89
C ALA A 151 -1.53 8.91 -13.45
N GLU A 152 -2.40 9.07 -14.45
CA GLU A 152 -2.75 10.34 -15.05
C GLU A 152 -3.46 11.25 -14.06
N THR A 153 -4.54 10.77 -13.41
CA THR A 153 -5.26 11.57 -12.41
C THR A 153 -4.33 11.97 -11.26
N TYR A 154 -3.52 11.04 -10.76
CA TYR A 154 -2.56 11.35 -9.70
C TYR A 154 -1.55 12.42 -10.12
N ARG A 155 -1.05 12.37 -11.35
CA ARG A 155 -0.15 13.38 -11.91
C ARG A 155 -0.84 14.74 -12.04
N ASP A 156 -2.08 14.76 -12.50
CA ASP A 156 -2.83 16.00 -12.74
C ASP A 156 -3.10 16.77 -11.44
N TYR A 157 -3.32 16.06 -10.34
CA TYR A 157 -3.61 16.68 -9.04
C TYR A 157 -2.39 16.88 -8.13
N TYR A 158 -1.37 16.02 -8.22
CA TYR A 158 -0.17 16.12 -7.36
C TYR A 158 1.10 16.57 -8.08
N CYS A 159 1.06 16.81 -9.40
CA CYS A 159 2.20 17.23 -10.22
C CYS A 159 3.44 16.33 -10.05
N ARG A 160 3.25 15.03 -9.81
CA ARG A 160 4.32 14.06 -9.60
C ARG A 160 3.92 12.66 -10.08
N PRO A 161 4.88 11.76 -10.35
CA PRO A 161 4.56 10.39 -10.74
C PRO A 161 3.75 9.66 -9.67
N ALA A 162 2.81 8.83 -10.12
CA ALA A 162 2.08 7.93 -9.24
C ALA A 162 3.01 6.90 -8.59
N PRO A 163 2.70 6.45 -7.37
CA PRO A 163 3.44 5.38 -6.73
C PRO A 163 3.37 4.08 -7.54
N VAL A 164 4.43 3.29 -7.47
CA VAL A 164 4.54 2.01 -8.17
C VAL A 164 4.32 0.87 -7.17
N LEU A 165 3.54 -0.13 -7.59
CA LEU A 165 3.37 -1.37 -6.83
C LEU A 165 4.53 -2.32 -7.08
N TYR A 166 4.98 -3.01 -6.03
CA TYR A 166 6.06 -3.99 -6.12
C TYR A 166 5.59 -5.35 -5.61
N HIS A 167 6.12 -6.41 -6.22
CA HIS A 167 5.94 -7.76 -5.69
C HIS A 167 6.61 -7.87 -4.32
N ARG A 168 5.95 -8.59 -3.40
CA ARG A 168 6.54 -8.94 -2.12
C ARG A 168 7.77 -9.83 -2.36
N PRO A 169 8.92 -9.55 -1.72
CA PRO A 169 10.06 -10.45 -1.77
C PRO A 169 9.69 -11.85 -1.25
N SER A 170 10.05 -12.90 -1.99
CA SER A 170 9.81 -14.30 -1.62
C SER A 170 10.82 -14.83 -0.59
N GLY A 171 10.49 -15.94 0.08
CA GLY A 171 11.43 -16.66 0.95
C GLY A 171 11.75 -15.97 2.29
N LEU A 172 10.80 -15.21 2.81
CA LEU A 172 10.86 -14.56 4.11
C LEU A 172 9.74 -15.13 4.99
N ASP A 173 10.10 -16.03 5.92
CA ASP A 173 9.21 -16.52 6.98
C ASP A 173 9.02 -15.40 8.00
N VAL A 174 8.20 -14.41 7.63
CA VAL A 174 7.79 -13.36 8.54
C VAL A 174 6.65 -13.93 9.39
N PRO A 175 6.80 -14.07 10.72
CA PRO A 175 5.74 -14.61 11.55
C PRO A 175 4.46 -13.79 11.39
N THR A 176 3.39 -14.45 10.96
CA THR A 176 2.07 -13.88 10.61
C THR A 176 1.33 -13.27 11.79
N ALA A 177 1.82 -13.48 13.02
CA ALA A 177 1.25 -12.94 14.23
C ALA A 177 2.36 -12.42 15.15
N ILE A 178 2.39 -11.11 15.39
CA ILE A 178 2.98 -10.57 16.61
C ILE A 178 1.84 -10.50 17.63
N PRO A 179 1.97 -11.11 18.83
CA PRO A 179 1.03 -10.85 19.90
C PRO A 179 1.08 -9.35 20.20
N ILE A 180 -0.07 -8.69 20.05
CA ILE A 180 -0.24 -7.30 20.50
C ILE A 180 0.19 -7.29 21.97
N PRO A 181 1.19 -6.48 22.37
CA PRO A 181 1.52 -6.34 23.78
C PRO A 181 0.24 -5.91 24.49
N LYS A 182 -0.27 -6.76 25.38
CA LYS A 182 -1.26 -6.30 26.36
C LYS A 182 -0.52 -5.28 27.21
N PHE A 183 -0.73 -4.01 26.92
CA PHE A 183 -0.38 -2.94 27.84
C PHE A 183 -1.31 -3.10 29.04
N CYS A 184 -0.81 -3.71 30.11
CA CYS A 184 -1.38 -3.63 31.45
C CYS A 184 -0.93 -2.32 32.10
#